data_AF-A0A3S4ERF4-F1
#
_entry.id   AF-A0A3S4ERF4-F1
#
_cell.length_a   1.000
_cell.length_b   1.000
_cell.length_c   1.000
_cell.angle_alpha   90.00
_cell.angle_beta   90.00
_cell.angle_gamma   90.00
#
_symmetry.space_group_name_H-M   'P 1'
#
loop_
_entity.id
_entity.type
_entity.pdbx_description
1 polymer ?
#
loop_
_entity_poly.entity_id
_entity_poly.type
_entity_poly.pdbx_seq_one_letter_code
_entity_poly.pdbx_strand_id
1 'polypeptide(L)'
;MRFIFEKAFTGRKGEGYPPERKAPQVRNAGILNQVKAAVVKENYLDTLRAIDPELVKTAVSGPRFQQCLFENGQNKEIEAFIREMLG
;
A
#
# COMPACT_ATOMS: atom_id res chain seq x y z
N MET A 1 -12.94 -18.11 -4.87
CA MET A 1 -12.67 -16.93 -4.02
C MET A 1 -12.96 -17.15 -2.52
N ARG A 2 -14.11 -17.72 -2.12
CA ARG A 2 -14.52 -17.86 -0.71
C ARG A 2 -13.41 -18.33 0.26
N PHE A 3 -12.78 -19.48 -0.02
CA PHE A 3 -11.80 -20.06 0.90
C PHE A 3 -10.49 -19.25 1.04
N ILE A 4 -10.09 -18.51 -0.01
CA ILE A 4 -8.91 -17.65 0.06
C ILE A 4 -9.16 -16.52 1.07
N PHE A 5 -10.34 -15.88 1.02
CA PHE A 5 -10.68 -14.80 1.92
C PHE A 5 -10.92 -15.26 3.36
N GLU A 6 -11.53 -16.43 3.56
CA GLU A 6 -11.65 -17.02 4.89
C GLU A 6 -10.27 -17.19 5.54
N LYS A 7 -9.27 -17.69 4.79
CA LYS A 7 -7.91 -17.86 5.33
C LYS A 7 -7.11 -16.56 5.42
N ALA A 8 -7.31 -15.61 4.51
CA ALA A 8 -6.58 -14.34 4.50
C ALA A 8 -7.02 -13.37 5.61
N PHE A 9 -8.28 -13.46 6.05
CA PHE A 9 -8.90 -12.52 6.99
C PHE A 9 -9.28 -13.13 8.35
N THR A 10 -9.04 -14.42 8.58
CA THR A 10 -9.25 -15.07 9.89
C THR A 10 -7.92 -15.34 10.61
N GLY A 11 -7.86 -15.08 11.91
CA GLY A 11 -6.69 -15.37 12.76
C GLY A 11 -5.65 -14.24 12.81
N ARG A 12 -4.53 -14.50 13.52
CA ARG A 12 -3.41 -13.55 13.65
C ARG A 12 -2.45 -13.68 12.46
N LYS A 13 -2.03 -12.55 11.90
CA LYS A 13 -1.05 -12.48 10.81
C LYS A 13 0.37 -12.50 11.36
N GLY A 14 1.33 -13.03 10.60
CA GLY A 14 2.75 -12.95 10.93
C GLY A 14 3.21 -13.91 12.04
N GLU A 15 2.45 -14.96 12.34
CA GLU A 15 2.84 -15.99 13.31
C GLU A 15 3.95 -16.94 12.80
N GLY A 16 4.28 -16.84 11.50
CA GLY A 16 5.25 -17.69 10.83
C GLY A 16 4.74 -19.11 10.61
N TYR A 17 5.29 -19.78 9.59
CA TYR A 17 5.02 -21.20 9.38
C TYR A 17 6.28 -21.94 8.88
N PRO A 18 6.66 -23.05 9.51
CA PRO A 18 6.11 -23.59 10.76
C PRO A 18 6.37 -22.64 11.97
N PRO A 19 5.60 -22.75 13.08
CA PRO A 19 5.59 -21.76 14.16
C PRO A 19 6.96 -21.49 14.80
N GLU A 20 7.81 -22.50 14.91
CA GLU A 20 9.18 -22.39 15.43
C GLU A 20 10.08 -21.49 14.58
N ARG A 21 9.69 -21.19 13.33
CA ARG A 21 10.40 -20.28 12.44
C ARG A 21 9.86 -18.85 12.48
N LYS A 22 8.97 -18.51 13.41
CA LYS A 22 8.42 -17.15 13.56
C LYS A 22 9.51 -16.08 13.66
N ALA A 23 10.46 -16.24 14.58
CA ALA A 23 11.49 -15.24 14.84
C ALA A 23 12.33 -14.87 13.59
N PRO A 24 12.94 -15.83 12.86
CA PRO A 24 13.68 -15.49 11.64
C PRO A 24 12.78 -14.94 10.52
N GLN A 25 11.54 -15.40 10.40
CA GLN A 25 10.61 -14.91 9.36
C GLN A 25 10.18 -13.46 9.61
N VAL A 26 9.82 -13.11 10.84
CA VAL A 26 9.47 -11.74 11.23
C VAL A 26 10.67 -10.81 11.03
N ARG A 27 11.87 -11.24 11.43
CA ARG A 27 13.10 -10.50 11.19
C ARG A 27 13.34 -10.23 9.71
N ASN A 28 13.22 -11.26 8.86
CA ASN A 28 13.44 -11.12 7.43
C ASN A 28 12.37 -10.26 6.75
N ALA A 29 11.12 -10.31 7.20
CA ALA A 29 10.07 -9.39 6.73
C ALA A 29 10.40 -7.92 7.07
N GLY A 30 10.96 -7.68 8.26
CA GLY A 30 11.50 -6.37 8.64
C GLY A 30 12.64 -5.90 7.73
N ILE A 31 13.60 -6.79 7.43
CA ILE A 31 14.70 -6.50 6.50
C ILE A 31 14.15 -6.19 5.10
N LEU A 32 13.16 -6.96 4.62
CA LEU A 32 12.53 -6.70 3.33
C LEU A 32 11.91 -5.29 3.28
N ASN A 33 11.27 -4.84 4.36
CA ASN A 33 10.75 -3.47 4.44
C ASN A 33 11.88 -2.43 4.37
N GLN A 34 13.00 -2.66 5.04
CA GLN A 34 14.18 -1.77 4.99
C GLN A 34 14.78 -1.72 3.58
N VAL A 35 14.93 -2.87 2.93
CA VAL A 35 15.42 -2.95 1.54
C VAL A 35 14.48 -2.19 0.62
N LYS A 36 13.15 -2.37 0.75
CA LYS A 36 12.16 -1.61 -0.03
C LYS A 36 12.28 -0.10 0.18
N ALA A 37 12.46 0.34 1.42
CA ALA A 37 12.66 1.76 1.71
C ALA A 37 13.96 2.31 1.12
N ALA A 38 15.03 1.51 1.04
CA ALA A 38 16.31 1.93 0.49
C ALA A 38 16.34 2.00 -1.06
N VAL A 39 15.50 1.24 -1.75
CA VAL A 39 15.47 1.18 -3.23
C VAL A 39 14.37 2.03 -3.88
N VAL A 40 13.32 2.36 -3.13
CA VAL A 40 12.25 3.26 -3.57
C VAL A 40 12.68 4.70 -3.25
N LYS A 41 12.20 5.69 -4.03
CA LYS A 41 12.47 7.10 -3.71
C LYS A 41 12.05 7.39 -2.27
N GLU A 42 12.81 8.26 -1.60
CA GLU A 42 12.58 8.67 -0.20
C GLU A 42 11.13 9.16 0.02
N ASN A 43 10.54 9.78 -1.00
CA ASN A 43 9.15 10.21 -0.99
C ASN A 43 8.30 9.42 -2.01
N TYR A 44 7.25 8.79 -1.51
CA TYR A 44 6.24 8.11 -2.31
C TYR A 44 5.56 9.04 -3.33
N LEU A 45 5.24 10.28 -2.95
CA LEU A 45 4.61 11.25 -3.85
C LEU A 45 5.53 11.66 -5.00
N ASP A 46 6.84 11.74 -4.78
CA ASP A 46 7.81 12.02 -5.84
C ASP A 46 7.98 10.85 -6.80
N THR A 47 7.63 9.64 -6.36
CA THR A 47 7.51 8.50 -7.27
C THR A 47 6.26 8.66 -8.13
N LEU A 48 5.10 8.98 -7.52
CA LEU A 48 3.86 9.20 -8.26
C LEU A 48 3.96 10.35 -9.27
N ARG A 49 4.58 11.46 -8.91
CA ARG A 49 4.81 12.61 -9.81
C ARG A 49 5.74 12.30 -10.98
N ALA A 50 6.58 11.26 -10.86
CA ALA A 50 7.49 10.85 -11.93
C ALA A 50 6.91 9.77 -12.85
N ILE A 51 5.76 9.20 -12.50
CA ILE A 51 4.97 8.33 -13.39
C ILE A 51 4.22 9.21 -14.38
N ASP A 52 3.92 8.67 -15.56
CA ASP A 52 3.03 9.30 -16.53
C ASP A 52 1.75 9.84 -15.83
N PRO A 53 1.52 11.16 -15.84
CA PRO A 53 0.38 11.78 -15.18
C PRO A 53 -0.97 11.21 -15.64
N GLU A 54 -1.12 10.86 -16.91
CA GLU A 54 -2.36 10.29 -17.44
C GLU A 54 -2.64 8.89 -16.88
N LEU A 55 -1.58 8.10 -16.65
CA LEU A 55 -1.70 6.80 -16.00
C LEU A 55 -2.18 6.96 -14.55
N VAL A 56 -1.58 7.89 -13.80
CA VAL A 56 -1.96 8.16 -12.40
C VAL A 56 -3.39 8.69 -12.34
N LYS A 57 -3.74 9.65 -13.19
CA LYS A 57 -5.09 10.22 -13.29
C LYS A 57 -6.14 9.15 -13.60
N THR A 58 -5.85 8.27 -14.55
CA THR A 58 -6.75 7.17 -14.92
C THR A 58 -6.98 6.20 -13.75
N ALA A 59 -5.94 5.91 -12.97
CA ALA A 59 -6.06 5.01 -11.81
C ALA A 59 -6.94 5.60 -10.68
N VAL A 60 -7.04 6.93 -10.58
CA VAL A 60 -7.68 7.64 -9.46
C VAL A 60 -9.00 8.33 -9.84
N SER A 61 -9.38 8.31 -11.13
CA SER A 61 -10.60 8.93 -11.65
C SER A 61 -11.89 8.19 -11.30
N GLY A 62 -11.81 6.96 -10.80
CA GLY A 62 -12.98 6.17 -10.44
C GLY A 62 -13.75 6.75 -9.25
N PRO A 63 -15.08 6.94 -9.33
CA PRO A 63 -15.86 7.60 -8.27
C PRO A 63 -15.83 6.84 -6.94
N ARG A 64 -15.80 5.50 -6.97
CA ARG A 64 -15.68 4.67 -5.75
C ARG A 64 -14.28 4.72 -5.12
N PHE A 65 -13.24 4.90 -5.94
CA PHE A 65 -11.89 5.11 -5.43
C PHE A 65 -11.83 6.43 -4.66
N GLN A 66 -12.32 7.51 -5.29
CA GLN A 66 -12.36 8.84 -4.69
C GLN A 66 -13.18 8.87 -3.40
N GLN A 67 -14.37 8.26 -3.40
CA GLN A 67 -15.19 8.16 -2.21
C GLN A 67 -14.43 7.47 -1.06
N CYS A 68 -13.89 6.28 -1.31
CA CYS A 68 -13.16 5.52 -0.30
C CYS A 68 -11.96 6.31 0.24
N LEU A 69 -11.16 6.92 -0.64
CA LEU A 69 -9.98 7.70 -0.26
C LEU A 69 -10.34 8.97 0.51
N PHE A 70 -11.31 9.76 0.05
CA PHE A 70 -11.62 11.05 0.67
C PHE A 70 -12.41 10.92 1.98
N GLU A 71 -13.13 9.81 2.18
CA GLU A 71 -13.80 9.52 3.45
C GLU A 71 -12.86 8.92 4.51
N ASN A 72 -11.91 8.07 4.11
CA ASN A 72 -11.10 7.25 5.03
C ASN A 72 -9.60 7.55 5.01
N GLY A 73 -9.16 8.45 4.13
CA GLY A 73 -7.75 8.81 3.96
C GLY A 73 -7.13 9.39 5.23
N GLN A 74 -5.92 8.91 5.56
CA GLN A 74 -5.18 9.36 6.75
C GLN A 74 -4.04 10.33 6.43
N ASN A 75 -3.59 10.38 5.17
CA ASN A 75 -2.49 11.25 4.75
C ASN A 75 -3.01 12.37 3.86
N LYS A 76 -2.96 13.61 4.38
CA LYS A 76 -3.46 14.81 3.70
C LYS A 76 -2.64 15.23 2.48
N GLU A 77 -1.36 14.92 2.45
CA GLU A 77 -0.53 15.18 1.27
C GLU A 77 -0.92 14.27 0.10
N ILE A 78 -1.26 13.01 0.38
CA ILE A 78 -1.79 12.09 -0.63
C ILE A 78 -3.15 12.56 -1.13
N GLU A 79 -4.07 12.93 -0.24
CA GLU A 79 -5.37 13.48 -0.66
C GLU A 79 -5.20 14.73 -1.53
N ALA A 80 -4.32 15.66 -1.15
CA ALA A 80 -4.06 16.89 -1.91
C ALA A 80 -3.48 16.59 -3.30
N PHE A 81 -2.50 15.69 -3.39
CA PHE A 81 -1.94 15.25 -4.67
C PHE A 81 -3.01 14.64 -5.59
N ILE A 82 -3.90 13.80 -5.06
CA ILE A 82 -4.96 13.18 -5.85
C ILE A 82 -5.98 14.21 -6.33
N ARG A 83 -6.29 15.23 -5.51
CA ARG A 83 -7.15 16.35 -5.93
C ARG A 83 -6.52 17.15 -7.08
N GLU A 84 -5.22 17.45 -6.99
CA GLU A 84 -4.47 18.12 -8.07
C GLU A 84 -4.56 17.34 -9.39
N MET A 85 -4.43 16.01 -9.35
CA MET A 85 -4.51 15.16 -10.54
C MET A 85 -5.90 15.13 -11.20
N LEU A 86 -6.96 15.40 -10.45
CA LEU A 86 -8.34 15.35 -10.95
C LEU A 86 -8.79 16.66 -11.60
N GLY A 87 -8.09 17.77 -11.34
CA GLY A 87 -8.43 19.12 -11.80
C GLY A 87 -9.30 19.87 -10.80
#